data_AF-T0LYD4-F1
#
_entry.id   AF-T0LYD4-F1
#
_cell.length_a   1.000
_cell.length_b   1.000
_cell.length_c   1.000
_cell.angle_alpha   90.00
_cell.angle_beta   90.00
_cell.angle_gamma   90.00
#
_symmetry.space_group_name_H-M   'P 1'
#
loop_
_entity.id
_entity.type
_entity.pdbx_description
1 polymer ?
#
loop_
_entity_poly.entity_id
_entity_poly.type
_entity_poly.pdbx_seq_one_letter_code
_entity_poly.pdbx_strand_id
1 'polypeptide(L)'
;MRQVSILSGSLKTACKPSLRTSALLPIRCSSRLGLQAHKKPATSLIVRSSVRQQQTALHTSTKCLTAAVTQDAAAAATGPAEPVYTPPTTGLLSYLPASWVPYAELVRIDKPVGTYYLFFPCVFSTLMAAPMAMATPGTVIGTSLLFASGALIMRGAGCTINDLWDRNLDPHVTRTKFRPIARGAVTPFQGLVFTGAQLLAGLGVLVQFPTACLFYGIPSLLFVASYPLAKRVTYYPQAVLGLTFSWGAIMGFPALGIDLLSNSAALTAAACLYSSNVAWTVLYDMIYAHQDIKDDAKAGIKSIALKHDAETKQVLTGLAAVQIGLLGMAGFAAGAGPLFYIGSCGGAALTLGIMIRRVNLKSVKDCWWWFCNGCWLTGGAISIGLFADYIVRYIQGEKVEEQKIVAQ
;
A
#
# COMPACT_ATOMS: atom_id res chain seq x y z
N MET A 1 -35.66 -8.57 -46.67
CA MET A 1 -36.10 -9.88 -47.22
C MET A 1 -35.35 -10.99 -46.50
N ARG A 2 -36.00 -12.15 -46.23
CA ARG A 2 -35.46 -13.52 -45.95
C ARG A 2 -34.10 -13.61 -45.19
N GLN A 3 -33.96 -14.09 -43.95
CA GLN A 3 -34.59 -15.20 -43.19
C GLN A 3 -34.30 -16.62 -43.74
N VAL A 4 -34.26 -17.61 -42.80
CA VAL A 4 -33.93 -19.07 -42.90
C VAL A 4 -32.44 -19.35 -42.55
N SER A 5 -32.01 -20.04 -41.47
CA SER A 5 -32.51 -21.18 -40.65
C SER A 5 -32.26 -22.56 -41.33
N ILE A 6 -32.20 -23.75 -40.69
CA ILE A 6 -32.59 -24.26 -39.37
C ILE A 6 -31.56 -25.36 -38.95
N LEU A 7 -31.43 -25.73 -37.66
CA LEU A 7 -31.37 -27.13 -37.08
C LEU A 7 -30.47 -27.23 -35.81
N SER A 8 -30.72 -28.10 -34.81
CA SER A 8 -31.95 -28.64 -34.17
C SER A 8 -31.55 -29.54 -32.98
N GLY A 9 -32.41 -29.74 -31.97
CA GLY A 9 -32.22 -30.69 -30.84
C GLY A 9 -31.89 -30.00 -29.50
N SER A 10 -32.80 -29.68 -28.56
CA SER A 10 -34.07 -30.29 -28.11
C SER A 10 -33.89 -31.59 -27.30
N LEU A 11 -34.47 -31.82 -26.10
CA LEU A 11 -34.98 -30.96 -24.98
C LEU A 11 -35.33 -31.91 -23.79
N LYS A 12 -35.68 -31.37 -22.59
CA LYS A 12 -36.31 -32.06 -21.42
C LYS A 12 -35.37 -32.91 -20.54
N THR A 13 -35.53 -33.03 -19.21
CA THR A 13 -36.49 -32.43 -18.25
C THR A 13 -35.97 -32.36 -16.80
N ALA A 14 -36.48 -31.36 -16.07
CA ALA A 14 -36.67 -31.20 -14.63
C ALA A 14 -36.24 -32.30 -13.61
N CYS A 15 -35.66 -31.85 -12.48
CA CYS A 15 -36.18 -32.17 -11.15
C CYS A 15 -35.85 -31.08 -10.11
N LYS A 16 -36.78 -30.85 -9.16
CA LYS A 16 -36.70 -29.94 -8.00
C LYS A 16 -37.37 -30.67 -6.82
N PRO A 17 -36.89 -30.58 -5.58
CA PRO A 17 -37.67 -29.85 -4.56
C PRO A 17 -36.80 -29.13 -3.47
N SER A 18 -37.29 -28.02 -2.90
CA SER A 18 -37.76 -27.85 -1.49
C SER A 18 -36.69 -28.14 -0.41
N LEU A 19 -36.17 -27.21 0.42
CA LEU A 19 -36.76 -26.12 1.22
C LEU A 19 -37.68 -26.62 2.37
N ARG A 20 -37.18 -26.56 3.63
CA ARG A 20 -37.90 -26.52 4.94
C ARG A 20 -36.91 -26.06 6.03
N THR A 21 -37.04 -24.88 6.64
CA THR A 21 -37.75 -24.48 7.90
C THR A 21 -37.11 -24.88 9.25
N SER A 22 -37.07 -23.92 10.17
CA SER A 22 -36.46 -23.94 11.53
C SER A 22 -37.32 -24.58 12.64
N ALA A 23 -36.72 -24.94 13.80
CA ALA A 23 -37.21 -24.60 15.16
C ALA A 23 -36.48 -25.32 16.35
N LEU A 24 -36.17 -24.55 17.43
CA LEU A 24 -36.23 -24.86 18.89
C LEU A 24 -35.42 -26.08 19.47
N LEU A 25 -34.40 -25.88 20.34
CA LEU A 25 -34.39 -25.74 21.84
C LEU A 25 -34.73 -27.04 22.65
N PRO A 26 -34.32 -27.20 23.94
CA PRO A 26 -33.06 -26.89 24.66
C PRO A 26 -32.65 -28.02 25.67
N ILE A 27 -31.81 -27.73 26.70
CA ILE A 27 -31.86 -28.17 28.14
C ILE A 27 -30.45 -28.32 28.79
N ARG A 28 -30.19 -27.43 29.78
CA ARG A 28 -29.55 -27.55 31.12
C ARG A 28 -28.49 -28.65 31.39
N CYS A 29 -27.29 -28.37 31.93
CA CYS A 29 -26.89 -27.68 33.19
C CYS A 29 -26.84 -28.60 34.44
N SER A 30 -25.64 -28.85 35.01
CA SER A 30 -25.33 -28.62 36.45
C SER A 30 -23.98 -29.15 36.96
N SER A 31 -23.12 -28.21 37.39
CA SER A 31 -22.42 -28.13 38.69
C SER A 31 -21.45 -29.20 39.25
N ARG A 32 -20.35 -28.65 39.81
CA ARG A 32 -19.51 -29.05 40.98
C ARG A 32 -18.07 -29.41 40.57
N LEU A 33 -17.05 -28.57 40.79
CA LEU A 33 -16.58 -27.84 42.00
C LEU A 33 -16.02 -28.81 43.06
N GLY A 34 -14.69 -28.84 43.16
CA GLY A 34 -13.91 -29.67 44.09
C GLY A 34 -12.49 -29.14 44.24
N LEU A 35 -12.30 -28.10 45.06
CA LEU A 35 -11.00 -27.77 45.63
C LEU A 35 -10.64 -28.82 46.69
N GLN A 36 -9.38 -29.28 46.73
CA GLN A 36 -8.59 -29.38 47.97
C GLN A 36 -7.10 -29.17 47.65
N ALA A 37 -6.34 -28.78 48.68
CA ALA A 37 -4.99 -28.20 48.56
C ALA A 37 -3.97 -28.91 49.47
N HIS A 38 -2.70 -28.45 49.40
CA HIS A 38 -1.55 -28.84 50.24
C HIS A 38 -1.01 -30.27 50.00
N LYS A 39 0.30 -30.56 50.16
CA LYS A 39 1.40 -29.89 50.91
C LYS A 39 2.75 -30.11 50.21
N LYS A 40 3.72 -29.19 50.35
CA LYS A 40 5.17 -29.49 50.21
C LYS A 40 5.70 -30.10 51.52
N PRO A 41 6.88 -30.75 51.51
CA PRO A 41 8.08 -30.03 51.92
C PRO A 41 9.29 -30.24 50.98
N ALA A 42 10.40 -29.56 51.28
CA ALA A 42 11.64 -29.58 50.51
C ALA A 42 12.78 -30.26 51.30
N THR A 43 13.76 -30.83 50.59
CA THR A 43 15.10 -31.05 51.14
C THR A 43 16.14 -30.93 50.04
N SER A 44 17.20 -30.14 50.28
CA SER A 44 18.40 -30.06 49.45
C SER A 44 19.46 -31.04 49.95
N LEU A 45 20.30 -31.59 49.06
CA LEU A 45 21.52 -32.26 49.46
C LEU A 45 22.64 -32.09 48.42
N ILE A 46 23.80 -31.69 48.91
CA ILE A 46 25.05 -31.49 48.15
C ILE A 46 25.87 -32.77 48.29
N VAL A 47 26.46 -33.27 47.18
CA VAL A 47 27.57 -34.25 47.26
C VAL A 47 28.68 -33.83 46.31
N ARG A 48 29.92 -33.85 46.82
CA ARG A 48 31.15 -33.48 46.10
C ARG A 48 31.80 -34.69 45.41
N SER A 49 32.49 -34.41 44.31
CA SER A 49 33.70 -35.05 43.76
C SER A 49 34.09 -36.47 44.22
N SER A 50 34.28 -37.35 43.25
CA SER A 50 35.22 -38.47 43.34
C SER A 50 36.06 -38.54 42.07
N VAL A 51 37.38 -38.43 42.22
CA VAL A 51 38.36 -38.61 41.13
C VAL A 51 38.77 -40.07 41.12
N ARG A 52 38.72 -40.72 39.95
CA ARG A 52 39.39 -42.02 39.75
C ARG A 52 40.14 -42.03 38.43
N GLN A 53 41.46 -42.13 38.52
CA GLN A 53 42.32 -42.37 37.36
C GLN A 53 42.09 -43.78 36.83
N GLN A 54 42.05 -43.91 35.51
CA GLN A 54 42.42 -45.15 34.84
C GLN A 54 43.13 -44.78 33.53
N GLN A 55 44.44 -45.03 33.49
CA GLN A 55 45.23 -44.97 32.26
C GLN A 55 45.10 -46.31 31.54
N THR A 56 44.73 -46.26 30.27
CA THR A 56 44.99 -47.35 29.31
C THR A 56 45.53 -46.72 28.04
N ALA A 57 46.77 -47.07 27.70
CA ALA A 57 47.45 -46.54 26.52
C ALA A 57 46.94 -47.24 25.26
N LEU A 58 46.60 -46.46 24.24
CA LEU A 58 46.36 -46.93 22.88
C LEU A 58 46.94 -45.90 21.90
N HIS A 59 48.25 -45.98 21.70
CA HIS A 59 48.86 -45.46 20.49
C HIS A 59 48.38 -46.31 19.30
N THR A 60 47.85 -45.68 18.26
CA THR A 60 48.24 -45.83 16.83
C THR A 60 47.20 -45.19 15.91
N SER A 61 47.65 -44.61 14.79
CA SER A 61 46.87 -44.08 13.67
C SER A 61 46.13 -42.74 13.87
N THR A 62 46.82 -41.65 13.55
CA THR A 62 46.20 -40.31 13.33
C THR A 62 46.80 -39.61 12.11
N LYS A 63 47.05 -40.37 11.02
CA LYS A 63 47.64 -39.85 9.77
C LYS A 63 46.90 -40.22 8.47
N CYS A 64 45.72 -40.84 8.54
CA CYS A 64 44.93 -41.21 7.35
C CYS A 64 43.52 -40.57 7.28
N LEU A 65 43.21 -39.56 8.11
CA LEU A 65 41.90 -38.90 8.14
C LEU A 65 41.89 -37.46 7.63
N THR A 66 43.05 -36.85 7.39
CA THR A 66 43.17 -35.46 6.91
C THR A 66 43.20 -35.31 5.39
N ALA A 67 43.37 -36.40 4.63
CA ALA A 67 43.42 -36.35 3.16
C ALA A 67 42.06 -36.54 2.47
N ALA A 68 41.09 -37.18 3.14
CA ALA A 68 39.77 -37.48 2.55
C ALA A 68 38.79 -36.28 2.60
N VAL A 69 38.95 -35.39 3.59
CA VAL A 69 38.02 -34.25 3.81
C VAL A 69 38.28 -33.09 2.82
N THR A 70 39.46 -33.03 2.19
CA THR A 70 39.86 -31.93 1.30
C THR A 70 39.44 -32.09 -0.15
N GLN A 71 38.93 -33.26 -0.58
CA GLN A 71 38.54 -33.49 -1.99
C GLN A 71 37.04 -33.24 -2.26
N ASP A 72 36.13 -33.59 -1.35
CA ASP A 72 34.69 -33.29 -1.52
C ASP A 72 34.34 -31.79 -1.38
N ALA A 73 35.17 -31.01 -0.68
CA ALA A 73 34.98 -29.57 -0.52
C ALA A 73 35.15 -28.78 -1.84
N ALA A 74 35.85 -29.33 -2.83
CA ALA A 74 36.13 -28.66 -4.11
C ALA A 74 35.00 -28.81 -5.14
N ALA A 75 34.10 -29.78 -4.97
CA ALA A 75 33.06 -30.14 -5.96
C ALA A 75 31.69 -29.50 -5.71
N ALA A 76 31.47 -28.86 -4.55
CA ALA A 76 30.17 -28.30 -4.15
C ALA A 76 29.94 -26.82 -4.54
N ALA A 77 30.90 -26.19 -5.23
CA ALA A 77 30.91 -24.74 -5.50
C ALA A 77 30.30 -24.34 -6.87
N THR A 78 29.16 -24.93 -7.25
CA THR A 78 28.38 -24.52 -8.44
C THR A 78 26.91 -24.24 -8.12
N GLY A 79 26.65 -23.63 -6.96
CA GLY A 79 25.45 -22.82 -6.78
C GLY A 79 25.45 -21.65 -7.77
N PRO A 80 24.27 -21.16 -8.22
CA PRO A 80 24.21 -19.93 -9.02
C PRO A 80 24.88 -18.79 -8.26
N ALA A 81 25.76 -18.05 -8.95
CA ALA A 81 26.54 -16.98 -8.32
C ALA A 81 25.62 -15.99 -7.58
N GLU A 82 26.00 -15.63 -6.35
CA GLU A 82 25.34 -14.59 -5.57
C GLU A 82 25.16 -13.34 -6.43
N PRO A 83 23.93 -12.84 -6.63
CA PRO A 83 23.74 -11.68 -7.48
C PRO A 83 24.56 -10.50 -6.92
N VAL A 84 25.30 -9.85 -7.81
CA VAL A 84 26.17 -8.70 -7.53
C VAL A 84 25.44 -7.41 -7.92
N TYR A 85 25.64 -6.32 -7.16
CA TYR A 85 25.08 -5.03 -7.51
C TYR A 85 25.77 -4.45 -8.76
N THR A 86 24.97 -4.03 -9.74
CA THR A 86 25.43 -3.28 -10.91
C THR A 86 24.78 -1.89 -10.92
N PRO A 87 25.56 -0.82 -11.15
CA PRO A 87 25.00 0.52 -11.31
C PRO A 87 23.98 0.60 -12.47
N PRO A 88 22.96 1.46 -12.37
CA PRO A 88 21.99 1.66 -13.45
C PRO A 88 22.65 2.15 -14.74
N THR A 89 22.57 1.36 -15.80
CA THR A 89 23.09 1.69 -17.14
C THR A 89 22.03 2.32 -18.07
N THR A 90 20.78 2.41 -17.63
CA THR A 90 19.65 2.94 -18.40
C THR A 90 18.68 3.72 -17.51
N GLY A 91 17.82 4.53 -18.13
CA GLY A 91 16.80 5.33 -17.45
C GLY A 91 17.34 6.65 -16.88
N LEU A 92 16.59 7.28 -15.97
CA LEU A 92 16.98 8.57 -15.39
C LEU A 92 18.29 8.49 -14.59
N LEU A 93 18.52 7.37 -13.90
CA LEU A 93 19.67 7.20 -13.01
C LEU A 93 21.02 7.16 -13.74
N SER A 94 21.08 6.71 -14.99
CA SER A 94 22.34 6.64 -15.75
C SER A 94 22.88 8.01 -16.19
N TYR A 95 22.07 9.07 -16.09
CA TYR A 95 22.47 10.45 -16.38
C TYR A 95 22.91 11.22 -15.13
N LEU A 96 22.75 10.65 -13.94
CA LEU A 96 23.13 11.31 -12.69
C LEU A 96 24.62 11.09 -12.37
N PRO A 97 25.28 12.05 -11.67
CA PRO A 97 26.60 11.82 -11.12
C PRO A 97 26.63 10.55 -10.24
N ALA A 98 27.71 9.78 -10.32
CA ALA A 98 27.82 8.50 -9.60
C ALA A 98 27.63 8.62 -8.07
N SER A 99 27.96 9.78 -7.48
CA SER A 99 27.72 10.11 -6.07
C SER A 99 26.25 10.38 -5.71
N TRP A 100 25.42 10.73 -6.69
CA TRP A 100 23.99 11.03 -6.52
C TRP A 100 23.11 9.79 -6.74
N VAL A 101 23.55 8.84 -7.57
CA VAL A 101 22.82 7.58 -7.85
C VAL A 101 22.33 6.87 -6.58
N PRO A 102 23.14 6.68 -5.50
CA PRO A 102 22.67 6.02 -4.29
C PRO A 102 21.52 6.78 -3.60
N TYR A 103 21.51 8.12 -3.61
CA TYR A 103 20.41 8.91 -3.04
C TYR A 103 19.17 8.88 -3.94
N ALA A 104 19.35 8.86 -5.26
CA ALA A 104 18.26 8.77 -6.23
C ALA A 104 17.56 7.40 -6.20
N GLU A 105 18.30 6.30 -6.01
CA GLU A 105 17.76 4.97 -5.71
C GLU A 105 17.08 4.91 -4.33
N LEU A 106 17.60 5.65 -3.33
CA LEU A 106 17.05 5.67 -1.98
C LEU A 106 15.65 6.32 -1.95
N VAL A 107 15.44 7.38 -2.74
CA VAL A 107 14.11 8.00 -2.92
C VAL A 107 13.19 7.24 -3.87
N ARG A 108 13.71 6.23 -4.59
CA ARG A 108 13.00 5.44 -5.62
C ARG A 108 12.54 6.25 -6.84
N ILE A 109 13.37 7.19 -7.31
CA ILE A 109 13.05 7.95 -8.53
C ILE A 109 12.99 7.08 -9.79
N ASP A 110 13.62 5.90 -9.76
CA ASP A 110 13.51 4.83 -10.75
C ASP A 110 12.17 4.09 -10.73
N LYS A 111 11.43 4.15 -9.61
CA LYS A 111 10.16 3.45 -9.38
C LYS A 111 9.08 4.44 -8.88
N PRO A 112 8.71 5.44 -9.70
CA PRO A 112 7.87 6.58 -9.28
C PRO A 112 6.40 6.22 -8.99
N VAL A 113 5.99 4.97 -9.18
CA VAL A 113 4.61 4.49 -8.94
C VAL A 113 4.11 4.82 -7.53
N GLY A 114 4.99 4.72 -6.52
CA GLY A 114 4.63 5.10 -5.15
C GLY A 114 4.39 6.61 -4.98
N THR A 115 5.02 7.46 -5.80
CA THR A 115 4.76 8.90 -5.83
C THR A 115 3.40 9.18 -6.46
N TYR A 116 3.05 8.49 -7.55
CA TYR A 116 1.74 8.64 -8.19
C TYR A 116 0.60 8.22 -7.26
N TYR A 117 0.75 7.11 -6.52
CA TYR A 117 -0.24 6.70 -5.51
C TYR A 117 -0.40 7.68 -4.35
N LEU A 118 0.66 8.39 -3.95
CA LEU A 118 0.57 9.46 -2.94
C LEU A 118 -0.01 10.76 -3.52
N PHE A 119 0.16 11.00 -4.82
CA PHE A 119 -0.28 12.19 -5.52
C PHE A 119 -1.77 12.15 -5.91
N PHE A 120 -2.28 11.02 -6.40
CA PHE A 120 -3.66 10.91 -6.87
C PHE A 120 -4.72 11.35 -5.85
N PRO A 121 -4.65 10.97 -4.55
CA PRO A 121 -5.56 11.47 -3.53
C PRO A 121 -5.58 13.01 -3.42
N CYS A 122 -4.45 13.68 -3.59
CA CYS A 122 -4.34 15.15 -3.60
C CYS A 122 -5.04 15.77 -4.81
N VAL A 123 -4.89 15.16 -5.99
CA VAL A 123 -5.59 15.60 -7.22
C VAL A 123 -7.10 15.42 -7.05
N PHE A 124 -7.54 14.29 -6.49
CA PHE A 124 -8.96 14.02 -6.32
C PHE A 124 -9.63 15.02 -5.39
N SER A 125 -9.01 15.35 -4.25
CA SER A 125 -9.55 16.33 -3.31
C SER A 125 -9.51 17.75 -3.87
N THR A 126 -8.44 18.11 -4.58
CA THR A 126 -8.33 19.43 -5.23
C THR A 126 -9.44 19.61 -6.28
N LEU A 127 -9.65 18.62 -7.16
CA LEU A 127 -10.70 18.69 -8.19
C LEU A 127 -12.12 18.59 -7.62
N MET A 128 -12.33 17.86 -6.51
CA MET A 128 -13.64 17.79 -5.84
C MET A 128 -13.96 19.08 -5.07
N ALA A 129 -12.94 19.72 -4.48
CA ALA A 129 -13.07 20.99 -3.78
C ALA A 129 -13.18 22.20 -4.73
N ALA A 130 -12.57 22.14 -5.92
CA ALA A 130 -12.50 23.29 -6.84
C ALA A 130 -13.87 23.89 -7.23
N PRO A 131 -14.92 23.11 -7.57
CA PRO A 131 -16.27 23.64 -7.79
C PRO A 131 -16.94 24.20 -6.54
N MET A 132 -16.52 23.80 -5.33
CA MET A 132 -17.06 24.31 -4.07
C MET A 132 -16.39 25.63 -3.67
N ALA A 133 -15.11 25.80 -4.00
CA ALA A 133 -14.33 27.01 -3.76
C ALA A 133 -14.38 28.04 -4.90
N MET A 134 -15.09 27.75 -6.00
CA MET A 134 -15.05 28.52 -7.26
C MET A 134 -13.61 28.76 -7.76
N ALA A 135 -12.74 27.76 -7.59
CA ALA A 135 -11.33 27.89 -7.91
C ALA A 135 -11.10 27.98 -9.42
N THR A 136 -10.26 28.93 -9.85
CA THR A 136 -9.88 29.08 -11.27
C THR A 136 -8.96 27.95 -11.73
N PRO A 137 -8.90 27.64 -13.05
CA PRO A 137 -8.05 26.56 -13.55
C PRO A 137 -6.56 26.74 -13.21
N GLY A 138 -6.09 28.00 -13.18
CA GLY A 138 -4.72 28.33 -12.74
C GLY A 138 -4.46 27.93 -11.29
N THR A 139 -5.39 28.20 -10.37
CA THR A 139 -5.30 27.78 -8.97
C THR A 139 -5.30 26.26 -8.84
N VAL A 140 -6.19 25.56 -9.55
CA VAL A 140 -6.28 24.09 -9.55
C VAL A 140 -4.98 23.45 -10.04
N ILE A 141 -4.38 23.99 -11.12
CA ILE A 141 -3.09 23.54 -11.65
C ILE A 141 -1.97 23.82 -10.65
N GLY A 142 -1.89 25.05 -10.11
CA GLY A 142 -0.86 25.43 -9.14
C GLY A 142 -0.87 24.56 -7.87
N THR A 143 -2.04 24.39 -7.26
CA THR A 143 -2.25 23.50 -6.10
C THR A 143 -1.88 22.05 -6.43
N SER A 144 -2.25 21.55 -7.62
CA SER A 144 -1.87 20.21 -8.07
C SER A 144 -0.35 20.06 -8.27
N LEU A 145 0.35 21.07 -8.81
CA LEU A 145 1.81 21.05 -8.99
C LEU A 145 2.56 21.10 -7.65
N LEU A 146 2.08 21.88 -6.69
CA LEU A 146 2.59 21.87 -5.32
C LEU A 146 2.40 20.49 -4.67
N PHE A 147 1.23 19.87 -4.81
CA PHE A 147 1.01 18.51 -4.33
C PHE A 147 1.86 17.45 -5.06
N ALA A 148 2.14 17.61 -6.36
CA ALA A 148 3.03 16.71 -7.09
C ALA A 148 4.48 16.79 -6.56
N SER A 149 4.96 18.01 -6.32
CA SER A 149 6.27 18.27 -5.72
C SER A 149 6.35 17.69 -4.30
N GLY A 150 5.33 17.95 -3.48
CA GLY A 150 5.21 17.42 -2.12
C GLY A 150 5.16 15.89 -2.10
N ALA A 151 4.39 15.27 -2.99
CA ALA A 151 4.30 13.81 -3.09
C ALA A 151 5.65 13.18 -3.48
N LEU A 152 6.39 13.79 -4.42
CA LEU A 152 7.73 13.30 -4.81
C LEU A 152 8.71 13.34 -3.63
N ILE A 153 8.77 14.48 -2.93
CA ILE A 153 9.67 14.69 -1.79
C ILE A 153 9.28 13.76 -0.62
N MET A 154 8.01 13.75 -0.22
CA MET A 154 7.54 12.99 0.93
C MET A 154 7.52 11.48 0.68
N ARG A 155 7.30 11.03 -0.57
CA ARG A 155 7.50 9.62 -0.91
C ARG A 155 8.96 9.21 -0.74
N GLY A 156 9.89 10.06 -1.18
CA GLY A 156 11.33 9.87 -1.02
C GLY A 156 11.78 9.85 0.44
N ALA A 157 11.23 10.73 1.28
CA ALA A 157 11.46 10.71 2.73
C ALA A 157 10.95 9.40 3.35
N GLY A 158 9.73 8.98 3.00
CA GLY A 158 9.16 7.71 3.46
C GLY A 158 9.97 6.47 3.03
N CYS A 159 10.52 6.46 1.80
CA CYS A 159 11.47 5.43 1.37
C CYS A 159 12.74 5.41 2.23
N THR A 160 13.33 6.59 2.48
CA THR A 160 14.58 6.72 3.25
C THR A 160 14.40 6.29 4.71
N ILE A 161 13.30 6.72 5.35
CA ILE A 161 12.93 6.29 6.72
C ILE A 161 12.73 4.77 6.77
N ASN A 162 12.05 4.20 5.78
CA ASN A 162 11.84 2.75 5.72
C ASN A 162 13.18 1.98 5.60
N ASP A 163 14.06 2.38 4.68
CA ASP A 163 15.35 1.73 4.47
C ASP A 163 16.30 1.94 5.69
N LEU A 164 16.15 3.04 6.45
CA LEU A 164 16.84 3.25 7.75
C LEU A 164 16.37 2.29 8.85
N TRP A 165 15.06 1.99 8.90
CA TRP A 165 14.46 1.07 9.87
C TRP A 165 14.67 -0.40 9.53
N ASP A 166 14.68 -0.72 8.23
CA ASP A 166 14.85 -2.07 7.70
C ASP A 166 16.33 -2.42 7.44
N ARG A 167 17.29 -1.52 7.76
CA ARG A 167 18.74 -1.66 7.48
C ARG A 167 19.41 -2.96 7.94
N ASN A 168 18.88 -3.61 8.98
CA ASN A 168 19.38 -4.90 9.49
C ASN A 168 18.70 -6.11 8.82
N LEU A 169 17.53 -5.90 8.21
CA LEU A 169 16.71 -6.93 7.58
C LEU A 169 16.96 -6.99 6.07
N ASP A 170 17.00 -5.83 5.41
CA ASP A 170 17.17 -5.72 3.96
C ASP A 170 18.41 -6.45 3.39
N PRO A 171 19.60 -6.47 4.04
CA PRO A 171 20.75 -7.24 3.56
C PRO A 171 20.47 -8.75 3.39
N HIS A 172 19.50 -9.29 4.15
CA HIS A 172 19.16 -10.71 4.18
C HIS A 172 18.00 -11.09 3.24
N VAL A 173 17.48 -10.14 2.44
CA VAL A 173 16.30 -10.33 1.58
C VAL A 173 16.68 -10.09 0.12
N THR A 174 16.50 -11.09 -0.74
CA THR A 174 16.93 -11.07 -2.17
C THR A 174 16.47 -9.84 -2.94
N ARG A 175 15.23 -9.37 -2.70
CA ARG A 175 14.64 -8.20 -3.38
C ARG A 175 15.23 -6.87 -2.90
N THR A 176 15.84 -6.82 -1.71
CA THR A 176 16.15 -5.56 -1.02
C THR A 176 17.60 -5.43 -0.55
N LYS A 177 18.42 -6.49 -0.64
CA LYS A 177 19.85 -6.48 -0.30
C LYS A 177 20.68 -5.43 -1.05
N PHE A 178 20.21 -4.97 -2.20
CA PHE A 178 20.85 -3.93 -3.00
C PHE A 178 20.37 -2.49 -2.72
N ARG A 179 19.48 -2.28 -1.74
CA ARG A 179 19.10 -0.92 -1.34
C ARG A 179 20.35 -0.13 -0.88
N PRO A 180 20.43 1.18 -1.11
CA PRO A 180 21.64 1.97 -0.86
C PRO A 180 22.18 1.85 0.57
N ILE A 181 21.30 1.83 1.58
CA ILE A 181 21.69 1.65 2.99
C ILE A 181 22.10 0.20 3.27
N ALA A 182 21.35 -0.79 2.74
CA ALA A 182 21.61 -2.21 2.95
C ALA A 182 22.96 -2.67 2.36
N ARG A 183 23.34 -2.14 1.18
CA ARG A 183 24.63 -2.42 0.53
C ARG A 183 25.79 -1.51 0.99
N GLY A 184 25.56 -0.63 1.97
CA GLY A 184 26.58 0.29 2.48
C GLY A 184 26.96 1.48 1.58
N ALA A 185 26.23 1.72 0.49
CA ALA A 185 26.47 2.85 -0.41
C ALA A 185 26.01 4.21 0.16
N VAL A 186 25.13 4.19 1.16
CA VAL A 186 24.74 5.35 1.98
C VAL A 186 24.80 4.93 3.45
N THR A 187 25.58 5.62 4.27
CA THR A 187 25.64 5.33 5.72
C THR A 187 24.32 5.71 6.41
N PRO A 188 23.97 5.09 7.56
CA PRO A 188 22.77 5.46 8.30
C PRO A 188 22.73 6.95 8.72
N PHE A 189 23.88 7.56 8.98
CA PHE A 189 23.96 8.99 9.29
C PHE A 189 23.69 9.87 8.06
N GLN A 190 24.25 9.54 6.89
CA GLN A 190 23.92 10.23 5.63
C GLN A 190 22.43 10.08 5.29
N GLY A 191 21.84 8.90 5.48
CA GLY A 191 20.41 8.69 5.31
C GLY A 191 19.55 9.55 6.25
N LEU A 192 19.97 9.73 7.51
CA LEU A 192 19.30 10.60 8.47
C LEU A 192 19.38 12.08 8.08
N VAL A 193 20.57 12.57 7.71
CA VAL A 193 20.78 13.96 7.26
C VAL A 193 19.96 14.23 5.99
N PHE A 194 19.97 13.29 5.04
CA PHE A 194 19.18 13.39 3.81
C PHE A 194 17.67 13.37 4.09
N THR A 195 17.20 12.54 5.02
CA THR A 195 15.80 12.58 5.50
C THR A 195 15.45 13.95 6.07
N GLY A 196 16.34 14.55 6.86
CA GLY A 196 16.17 15.91 7.38
C GLY A 196 16.00 16.95 6.28
N ALA A 197 16.87 16.91 5.25
CA ALA A 197 16.77 17.79 4.08
C ALA A 197 15.45 17.59 3.30
N GLN A 198 14.99 16.35 3.14
CA GLN A 198 13.70 16.05 2.49
C GLN A 198 12.51 16.55 3.30
N LEU A 199 12.52 16.41 4.63
CA LEU A 199 11.46 16.92 5.50
C LEU A 199 11.42 18.45 5.52
N LEU A 200 12.58 19.12 5.48
CA LEU A 200 12.66 20.57 5.33
C LEU A 200 12.16 21.05 3.96
N ALA A 201 12.48 20.34 2.88
CA ALA A 201 11.95 20.62 1.55
C ALA A 201 10.42 20.39 1.48
N GLY A 202 9.93 19.32 2.11
CA GLY A 202 8.50 19.03 2.23
C GLY A 202 7.75 20.09 3.05
N LEU A 203 8.36 20.58 4.14
CA LEU A 203 7.85 21.73 4.89
C LEU A 203 7.83 23.01 4.03
N GLY A 204 8.87 23.25 3.23
CA GLY A 204 8.94 24.35 2.27
C GLY A 204 7.84 24.32 1.19
N VAL A 205 7.34 23.15 0.82
CA VAL A 205 6.12 23.01 0.01
C VAL A 205 4.87 23.25 0.86
N LEU A 206 4.80 22.69 2.07
CA LEU A 206 3.63 22.78 2.93
C LEU A 206 3.29 24.23 3.36
N VAL A 207 4.30 25.07 3.60
CA VAL A 207 4.11 26.50 3.96
C VAL A 207 3.70 27.40 2.79
N GLN A 208 3.65 26.88 1.56
CA GLN A 208 3.06 27.58 0.41
C GLN A 208 1.54 27.40 0.32
N PHE A 209 0.98 26.46 1.09
CA PHE A 209 -0.47 26.33 1.26
C PHE A 209 -0.97 27.24 2.40
N PRO A 210 -2.29 27.55 2.44
CA PRO A 210 -2.90 28.26 3.56
C PRO A 210 -2.58 27.59 4.92
N THR A 211 -2.39 28.39 5.97
CA THR A 211 -2.01 27.93 7.33
C THR A 211 -2.91 26.81 7.86
N ALA A 212 -4.18 26.76 7.46
CA ALA A 212 -5.11 25.66 7.75
C ALA A 212 -4.53 24.27 7.39
N CYS A 213 -3.81 24.15 6.27
CA CYS A 213 -3.17 22.91 5.83
C CYS A 213 -2.13 22.37 6.83
N LEU A 214 -1.51 23.21 7.66
CA LEU A 214 -0.63 22.72 8.74
C LEU A 214 -1.45 21.93 9.78
N PHE A 215 -2.58 22.48 10.22
CA PHE A 215 -3.45 21.83 11.21
C PHE A 215 -4.09 20.54 10.69
N TYR A 216 -4.52 20.50 9.42
CA TYR A 216 -4.99 19.28 8.77
C TYR A 216 -3.88 18.28 8.42
N GLY A 217 -2.64 18.76 8.22
CA GLY A 217 -1.49 17.93 7.88
C GLY A 217 -0.88 17.21 9.08
N ILE A 218 -0.78 17.87 10.25
CA ILE A 218 -0.13 17.33 11.46
C ILE A 218 -0.64 15.94 11.88
N PRO A 219 -1.96 15.64 11.90
CA PRO A 219 -2.45 14.32 12.32
C PRO A 219 -1.98 13.17 11.41
N SER A 220 -1.59 13.44 10.15
CA SER A 220 -1.03 12.41 9.26
C SER A 220 0.26 11.78 9.80
N LEU A 221 1.04 12.55 10.59
CA LEU A 221 2.32 12.12 11.14
C LEU A 221 2.17 10.91 12.08
N LEU A 222 1.00 10.75 12.73
CA LEU A 222 0.67 9.57 13.53
C LEU A 222 0.63 8.30 12.68
N PHE A 223 0.07 8.38 11.47
CA PHE A 223 0.00 7.25 10.54
C PHE A 223 1.35 6.98 9.87
N VAL A 224 2.08 8.03 9.48
CA VAL A 224 3.46 7.92 8.97
C VAL A 224 4.38 7.23 9.97
N ALA A 225 4.34 7.61 11.26
CA ALA A 225 5.18 7.04 12.30
C ALA A 225 4.77 5.61 12.70
N SER A 226 3.48 5.26 12.60
CA SER A 226 2.98 3.92 12.97
C SER A 226 3.09 2.89 11.84
N TYR A 227 3.16 3.29 10.56
CA TYR A 227 3.26 2.34 9.45
C TYR A 227 4.47 1.37 9.53
N PRO A 228 5.72 1.80 9.85
CA PRO A 228 6.85 0.88 10.02
C PRO A 228 6.64 -0.13 11.17
N LEU A 229 5.92 0.26 12.22
CA LEU A 229 5.55 -0.63 13.34
C LEU A 229 4.45 -1.61 12.94
N ALA A 230 3.48 -1.19 12.13
CA ALA A 230 2.35 -2.02 11.68
C ALA A 230 2.82 -3.33 11.03
N LYS A 231 3.88 -3.27 10.21
CA LYS A 231 4.54 -4.45 9.59
C LYS A 231 4.98 -5.53 10.58
N ARG A 232 5.22 -5.17 11.85
CA ARG A 232 5.75 -6.05 12.89
C ARG A 232 4.66 -6.62 13.81
N VAL A 233 3.46 -6.02 13.82
CA VAL A 233 2.40 -6.33 14.79
C VAL A 233 1.08 -6.83 14.19
N THR A 234 0.82 -6.61 12.90
CA THR A 234 -0.46 -6.99 12.25
C THR A 234 -0.26 -7.68 10.90
N TYR A 235 -1.24 -8.50 10.50
CA TYR A 235 -1.37 -9.03 9.14
C TYR A 235 -1.78 -7.96 8.11
N TYR A 236 -2.18 -6.77 8.57
CA TYR A 236 -2.79 -5.72 7.73
C TYR A 236 -1.99 -4.40 7.71
N PRO A 237 -0.66 -4.38 7.49
CA PRO A 237 0.08 -3.12 7.32
C PRO A 237 -0.44 -2.27 6.14
N GLN A 238 -1.11 -2.90 5.16
CA GLN A 238 -1.81 -2.26 4.05
C GLN A 238 -2.87 -1.26 4.53
N ALA A 239 -3.56 -1.53 5.64
CA ALA A 239 -4.57 -0.63 6.18
C ALA A 239 -3.93 0.65 6.72
N VAL A 240 -2.80 0.54 7.44
CA VAL A 240 -2.04 1.69 7.96
C VAL A 240 -1.35 2.45 6.82
N LEU A 241 -0.87 1.74 5.80
CA LEU A 241 -0.41 2.36 4.55
C LEU A 241 -1.54 3.17 3.90
N GLY A 242 -2.74 2.59 3.82
CA GLY A 242 -3.93 3.26 3.29
C GLY A 242 -4.24 4.56 4.01
N LEU A 243 -4.28 4.56 5.34
CA LEU A 243 -4.48 5.78 6.13
C LEU A 243 -3.40 6.84 5.85
N THR A 244 -2.14 6.40 5.66
CA THR A 244 -1.01 7.30 5.38
C THR A 244 -1.06 7.88 3.97
N PHE A 245 -1.18 7.04 2.93
CA PHE A 245 -1.12 7.45 1.53
C PHE A 245 -2.38 8.21 1.09
N SER A 246 -3.53 7.93 1.71
CA SER A 246 -4.80 8.57 1.35
C SER A 246 -4.96 9.98 1.90
N TRP A 247 -4.06 10.46 2.77
CA TRP A 247 -4.24 11.75 3.47
C TRP A 247 -4.41 12.95 2.52
N GLY A 248 -3.83 12.87 1.32
CA GLY A 248 -4.07 13.83 0.24
C GLY A 248 -5.54 14.07 -0.11
N ALA A 249 -6.41 13.06 0.08
CA ALA A 249 -7.85 13.14 -0.13
C ALA A 249 -8.58 14.14 0.80
N ILE A 250 -7.90 14.60 1.86
CA ILE A 250 -8.39 15.65 2.76
C ILE A 250 -7.77 17.01 2.38
N MET A 251 -6.50 17.03 2.00
CA MET A 251 -5.68 18.25 1.90
C MET A 251 -6.11 19.25 0.83
N GLY A 252 -6.74 18.82 -0.27
CA GLY A 252 -7.19 19.71 -1.35
C GLY A 252 -8.29 20.69 -0.94
N PHE A 253 -9.10 20.35 0.07
CA PHE A 253 -10.16 21.23 0.58
C PHE A 253 -9.60 22.48 1.29
N PRO A 254 -8.79 22.37 2.38
CA PRO A 254 -8.19 23.55 3.01
C PRO A 254 -7.15 24.24 2.12
N ALA A 255 -6.53 23.54 1.15
CA ALA A 255 -5.62 24.14 0.19
C ALA A 255 -6.34 25.13 -0.76
N LEU A 256 -7.65 24.93 -1.00
CA LEU A 256 -8.52 25.86 -1.73
C LEU A 256 -9.37 26.74 -0.79
N GLY A 257 -8.99 26.87 0.48
CA GLY A 257 -9.65 27.74 1.45
C GLY A 257 -10.94 27.19 2.06
N ILE A 258 -11.30 25.93 1.81
CA ILE A 258 -12.47 25.30 2.43
C ILE A 258 -12.10 24.74 3.80
N ASP A 259 -12.59 25.37 4.86
CA ASP A 259 -12.56 24.79 6.19
C ASP A 259 -13.57 23.65 6.32
N LEU A 260 -13.07 22.45 6.62
CA LEU A 260 -13.88 21.24 6.77
C LEU A 260 -14.65 21.24 8.08
N LEU A 261 -14.23 21.98 9.11
CA LEU A 261 -14.95 21.99 10.40
C LEU A 261 -16.21 22.85 10.36
N SER A 262 -16.22 23.93 9.56
CA SER A 262 -17.41 24.75 9.32
C SER A 262 -18.32 24.26 8.19
N ASN A 263 -17.81 23.49 7.22
CA ASN A 263 -18.57 23.01 6.07
C ASN A 263 -18.86 21.50 6.14
N SER A 264 -20.05 21.14 6.63
CA SER A 264 -20.48 19.73 6.80
C SER A 264 -20.57 18.92 5.51
N ALA A 265 -20.90 19.57 4.38
CA ALA A 265 -20.92 18.94 3.06
C ALA A 265 -19.49 18.59 2.60
N ALA A 266 -18.57 19.54 2.73
CA ALA A 266 -17.15 19.33 2.43
C ALA A 266 -16.51 18.29 3.36
N LEU A 267 -16.84 18.30 4.67
CA LEU A 267 -16.39 17.29 5.63
C LEU A 267 -16.83 15.88 5.23
N THR A 268 -18.10 15.73 4.85
CA THR A 268 -18.67 14.45 4.41
C THR A 268 -18.01 13.99 3.10
N ALA A 269 -17.81 14.90 2.15
CA ALA A 269 -17.12 14.63 0.89
C ALA A 269 -15.67 14.18 1.13
N ALA A 270 -14.90 14.92 1.93
CA ALA A 270 -13.52 14.61 2.28
C ALA A 270 -13.39 13.28 3.03
N ALA A 271 -14.27 13.00 4.01
CA ALA A 271 -14.27 11.75 4.78
C ALA A 271 -14.60 10.52 3.89
N CYS A 272 -15.59 10.65 3.01
CA CYS A 272 -15.93 9.59 2.05
C CYS A 272 -14.82 9.39 1.02
N LEU A 273 -14.25 10.46 0.46
CA LEU A 273 -13.16 10.40 -0.52
C LEU A 273 -11.88 9.81 0.11
N TYR A 274 -11.52 10.21 1.33
CA TYR A 274 -10.43 9.62 2.09
C TYR A 274 -10.64 8.12 2.31
N SER A 275 -11.81 7.72 2.80
CA SER A 275 -12.14 6.32 3.04
C SER A 275 -12.15 5.49 1.75
N SER A 276 -12.58 6.08 0.62
CA SER A 276 -12.49 5.47 -0.71
C SER A 276 -11.03 5.20 -1.10
N ASN A 277 -10.15 6.19 -0.93
CA ASN A 277 -8.71 6.04 -1.22
C ASN A 277 -8.02 5.04 -0.29
N VAL A 278 -8.45 4.93 0.98
CA VAL A 278 -7.96 3.90 1.91
C VAL A 278 -8.32 2.51 1.38
N ALA A 279 -9.57 2.30 0.98
CA ALA A 279 -10.02 1.03 0.39
C ALA A 279 -9.28 0.71 -0.93
N TRP A 280 -9.05 1.72 -1.79
CA TRP A 280 -8.24 1.56 -3.00
C TRP A 280 -6.79 1.16 -2.67
N THR A 281 -6.20 1.76 -1.64
CA THR A 281 -4.83 1.46 -1.21
C THR A 281 -4.67 0.04 -0.68
N VAL A 282 -5.60 -0.42 0.15
CA VAL A 282 -5.59 -1.83 0.59
C VAL A 282 -5.74 -2.77 -0.61
N LEU A 283 -6.55 -2.40 -1.61
CA LEU A 283 -6.78 -3.20 -2.81
C LEU A 283 -5.52 -3.33 -3.67
N TYR A 284 -4.88 -2.23 -4.07
CA TYR A 284 -3.69 -2.30 -4.93
C TYR A 284 -2.46 -2.84 -4.18
N ASP A 285 -2.30 -2.53 -2.89
CA ASP A 285 -1.15 -3.00 -2.11
C ASP A 285 -1.30 -4.48 -1.70
N MET A 286 -2.54 -5.01 -1.64
CA MET A 286 -2.79 -6.45 -1.56
C MET A 286 -2.32 -7.17 -2.84
N ILE A 287 -2.52 -6.60 -4.03
CA ILE A 287 -1.96 -7.15 -5.28
C ILE A 287 -0.42 -7.06 -5.25
N TYR A 288 0.13 -5.93 -4.79
CA TYR A 288 1.58 -5.75 -4.65
C TYR A 288 2.20 -6.82 -3.72
N ALA A 289 1.58 -7.09 -2.57
CA ALA A 289 2.05 -8.08 -1.58
C ALA A 289 2.10 -9.53 -2.10
N HIS A 290 1.34 -9.90 -3.14
CA HIS A 290 1.43 -11.24 -3.74
C HIS A 290 2.78 -11.52 -4.42
N GLN A 291 3.62 -10.51 -4.65
CA GLN A 291 4.99 -10.71 -5.12
C GLN A 291 5.88 -11.37 -4.07
N ASP A 292 5.69 -11.03 -2.79
CA ASP A 292 6.54 -11.47 -1.68
C ASP A 292 5.97 -12.68 -0.91
N ILE A 293 4.73 -13.11 -1.19
CA ILE A 293 3.99 -14.14 -0.44
C ILE A 293 4.78 -15.43 -0.15
N LYS A 294 5.64 -15.86 -1.08
CA LYS A 294 6.48 -17.07 -0.91
C LYS A 294 7.64 -16.86 0.05
N ASP A 295 8.19 -15.66 0.11
CA ASP A 295 9.32 -15.33 0.98
C ASP A 295 8.80 -14.87 2.35
N ASP A 296 7.66 -14.18 2.42
CA ASP A 296 6.90 -13.96 3.64
C ASP A 296 6.62 -15.28 4.37
N ALA A 297 6.07 -16.28 3.66
CA ALA A 297 5.74 -17.58 4.24
C ALA A 297 6.96 -18.33 4.79
N LYS A 298 8.11 -18.27 4.10
CA LYS A 298 9.38 -18.85 4.58
C LYS A 298 9.95 -18.11 5.80
N ALA A 299 9.83 -16.79 5.82
CA ALA A 299 10.33 -15.93 6.90
C ALA A 299 9.38 -15.86 8.11
N GLY A 300 8.21 -16.50 8.05
CA GLY A 300 7.18 -16.43 9.09
C GLY A 300 6.50 -15.05 9.20
N ILE A 301 6.60 -14.22 8.15
CA ILE A 301 6.06 -12.87 8.11
C ILE A 301 4.54 -12.93 7.88
N LYS A 302 3.82 -12.07 8.62
CA LYS A 302 2.36 -12.00 8.62
C LYS A 302 1.89 -10.96 7.59
N SER A 303 1.32 -11.41 6.47
CA SER A 303 0.78 -10.51 5.43
C SER A 303 -0.66 -10.81 5.02
N ILE A 304 -1.35 -9.79 4.49
CA ILE A 304 -2.75 -9.89 4.04
C ILE A 304 -2.90 -10.89 2.90
N ALA A 305 -1.91 -10.96 2.01
CA ALA A 305 -1.85 -11.90 0.89
C ALA A 305 -1.79 -13.35 1.41
N LEU A 306 -0.92 -13.63 2.38
CA LEU A 306 -0.83 -14.95 2.99
C LEU A 306 -2.12 -15.33 3.74
N LYS A 307 -2.78 -14.37 4.41
CA LYS A 307 -4.02 -14.63 5.16
C LYS A 307 -5.23 -14.92 4.25
N HIS A 308 -5.27 -14.35 3.05
CA HIS A 308 -6.42 -14.41 2.15
C HIS A 308 -6.12 -15.06 0.78
N ASP A 309 -5.00 -15.80 0.63
CA ASP A 309 -4.54 -16.36 -0.66
C ASP A 309 -5.65 -17.10 -1.46
N ALA A 310 -6.45 -17.93 -0.77
CA ALA A 310 -7.55 -18.68 -1.36
C ALA A 310 -8.73 -17.81 -1.86
N GLU A 311 -8.88 -16.60 -1.32
CA GLU A 311 -10.08 -15.75 -1.45
C GLU A 311 -9.76 -14.32 -1.89
N THR A 312 -8.49 -14.02 -2.23
CA THR A 312 -8.00 -12.68 -2.58
C THR A 312 -8.93 -11.96 -3.58
N LYS A 313 -9.37 -12.61 -4.66
CA LYS A 313 -10.24 -11.95 -5.65
C LYS A 313 -11.61 -11.55 -5.09
N GLN A 314 -12.13 -12.26 -4.08
CA GLN A 314 -13.36 -11.87 -3.37
C GLN A 314 -13.10 -10.64 -2.50
N VAL A 315 -12.00 -10.62 -1.74
CA VAL A 315 -11.58 -9.47 -0.91
C VAL A 315 -11.36 -8.23 -1.78
N LEU A 316 -10.62 -8.35 -2.89
CA LEU A 316 -10.40 -7.26 -3.85
C LEU A 316 -11.72 -6.74 -4.44
N THR A 317 -12.69 -7.62 -4.72
CA THR A 317 -14.02 -7.22 -5.22
C THR A 317 -14.82 -6.46 -4.17
N GLY A 318 -14.78 -6.91 -2.91
CA GLY A 318 -15.40 -6.19 -1.79
C GLY A 318 -14.78 -4.80 -1.58
N LEU A 319 -13.44 -4.71 -1.60
CA LEU A 319 -12.73 -3.43 -1.51
C LEU A 319 -13.05 -2.50 -2.70
N ALA A 320 -13.20 -3.03 -3.92
CA ALA A 320 -13.62 -2.24 -5.07
C ALA A 320 -15.04 -1.68 -4.89
N ALA A 321 -16.00 -2.51 -4.45
CA ALA A 321 -17.37 -2.08 -4.19
C ALA A 321 -17.43 -0.99 -3.10
N VAL A 322 -16.65 -1.14 -2.02
CA VAL A 322 -16.51 -0.13 -0.96
C VAL A 322 -15.88 1.15 -1.49
N GLN A 323 -14.80 1.07 -2.27
CA GLN A 323 -14.13 2.20 -2.89
C GLN A 323 -15.08 3.01 -3.78
N ILE A 324 -15.81 2.35 -4.69
CA ILE A 324 -16.73 2.97 -5.64
C ILE A 324 -17.94 3.56 -4.91
N GLY A 325 -18.50 2.85 -3.92
CA GLY A 325 -19.62 3.34 -3.11
C GLY A 325 -19.26 4.60 -2.32
N LEU A 326 -18.10 4.61 -1.66
CA LEU A 326 -17.58 5.78 -0.95
C LEU A 326 -17.24 6.94 -1.90
N LEU A 327 -16.72 6.66 -3.10
CA LEU A 327 -16.49 7.68 -4.13
C LEU A 327 -17.80 8.31 -4.59
N GLY A 328 -18.85 7.51 -4.81
CA GLY A 328 -20.19 7.98 -5.13
C GLY A 328 -20.80 8.86 -4.03
N MET A 329 -20.66 8.45 -2.76
CA MET A 329 -21.13 9.25 -1.62
C MET A 329 -20.33 10.56 -1.45
N ALA A 330 -19.03 10.56 -1.76
CA ALA A 330 -18.22 11.78 -1.77
C ALA A 330 -18.71 12.78 -2.83
N GLY A 331 -18.99 12.30 -4.04
CA GLY A 331 -19.59 13.12 -5.10
C GLY A 331 -20.98 13.64 -4.74
N PHE A 332 -21.82 12.82 -4.10
CA PHE A 332 -23.14 13.24 -3.64
C PHE A 332 -23.04 14.38 -2.61
N ALA A 333 -22.16 14.25 -1.62
CA ALA A 333 -21.91 15.28 -0.62
C ALA A 333 -21.31 16.58 -1.21
N ALA A 334 -20.46 16.47 -2.22
CA ALA A 334 -19.87 17.62 -2.93
C ALA A 334 -20.79 18.25 -4.01
N GLY A 335 -22.00 17.72 -4.21
CA GLY A 335 -22.90 18.16 -5.28
C GLY A 335 -22.29 17.97 -6.68
N ALA A 336 -21.53 16.90 -6.89
CA ALA A 336 -20.89 16.56 -8.16
C ALA A 336 -21.92 16.23 -9.25
N GLY A 337 -21.60 16.60 -10.49
CA GLY A 337 -22.47 16.40 -11.64
C GLY A 337 -22.35 15.01 -12.30
N PRO A 338 -23.14 14.74 -13.36
CA PRO A 338 -23.16 13.44 -14.03
C PRO A 338 -21.81 12.97 -14.59
N LEU A 339 -20.93 13.90 -14.97
CA LEU A 339 -19.61 13.57 -15.52
C LEU A 339 -18.68 12.95 -14.47
N PHE A 340 -18.80 13.36 -13.20
CA PHE A 340 -18.13 12.70 -12.09
C PHE A 340 -18.59 11.25 -11.94
N TYR A 341 -19.90 10.97 -11.95
CA TYR A 341 -20.40 9.60 -11.77
C TYR A 341 -20.04 8.68 -12.95
N ILE A 342 -20.16 9.17 -14.19
CA ILE A 342 -19.83 8.40 -15.38
C ILE A 342 -18.31 8.20 -15.51
N GLY A 343 -17.53 9.29 -15.42
CA GLY A 343 -16.08 9.27 -15.60
C GLY A 343 -15.35 8.64 -14.41
N SER A 344 -15.60 9.13 -13.19
CA SER A 344 -14.84 8.71 -12.01
C SER A 344 -15.35 7.40 -11.43
N CYS A 345 -16.63 7.30 -11.10
CA CYS A 345 -17.19 6.07 -10.51
C CYS A 345 -17.30 4.95 -11.55
N GLY A 346 -17.82 5.24 -12.74
CA GLY A 346 -17.88 4.29 -13.86
C GLY A 346 -16.50 3.88 -14.37
N GLY A 347 -15.56 4.83 -14.49
CA GLY A 347 -14.17 4.54 -14.85
C GLY A 347 -13.47 3.66 -13.81
N ALA A 348 -13.57 3.98 -12.52
CA ALA A 348 -13.01 3.15 -11.45
C ALA A 348 -13.62 1.73 -11.43
N ALA A 349 -14.94 1.61 -11.61
CA ALA A 349 -15.61 0.31 -11.71
C ALA A 349 -15.07 -0.53 -12.88
N LEU A 350 -14.87 0.10 -14.04
CA LEU A 350 -14.31 -0.55 -15.23
C LEU A 350 -12.85 -0.97 -15.01
N THR A 351 -11.98 -0.07 -14.56
CA THR A 351 -10.54 -0.35 -14.42
C THR A 351 -10.25 -1.36 -13.31
N LEU A 352 -10.89 -1.22 -12.15
CA LEU A 352 -10.77 -2.19 -11.06
C LEU A 352 -11.37 -3.55 -11.45
N GLY A 353 -12.53 -3.56 -12.11
CA GLY A 353 -13.15 -4.79 -12.62
C GLY A 353 -12.26 -5.55 -13.61
N ILE A 354 -11.64 -4.84 -14.57
CA ILE A 354 -10.68 -5.42 -15.51
C ILE A 354 -9.44 -5.94 -14.77
N MET A 355 -8.87 -5.15 -13.86
CA MET A 355 -7.69 -5.53 -13.07
C MET A 355 -7.95 -6.81 -12.26
N ILE A 356 -9.01 -6.85 -11.44
CA ILE A 356 -9.36 -8.00 -10.60
C ILE A 356 -9.63 -9.24 -11.46
N ARG A 357 -10.30 -9.08 -12.61
CA ARG A 357 -10.53 -10.18 -13.55
C ARG A 357 -9.22 -10.71 -14.12
N ARG A 358 -8.35 -9.85 -14.65
CA ARG A 358 -7.15 -10.23 -15.43
C ARG A 358 -5.92 -10.57 -14.61
N VAL A 359 -5.74 -10.00 -13.41
CA VAL A 359 -4.53 -10.20 -12.61
C VAL A 359 -4.32 -11.68 -12.28
N ASN A 360 -3.12 -12.18 -12.59
CA ASN A 360 -2.62 -13.49 -12.21
C ASN A 360 -1.76 -13.37 -10.96
N LEU A 361 -2.40 -13.54 -9.80
CA LEU A 361 -1.79 -13.41 -8.47
C LEU A 361 -0.59 -14.34 -8.23
N LYS A 362 -0.41 -15.39 -9.05
CA LYS A 362 0.75 -16.31 -8.98
C LYS A 362 1.98 -15.82 -9.74
N SER A 363 1.87 -14.72 -10.50
CA SER A 363 2.92 -14.17 -11.35
C SER A 363 3.42 -12.83 -10.80
N VAL A 364 4.63 -12.83 -10.22
CA VAL A 364 5.32 -11.62 -9.71
C VAL A 364 5.32 -10.49 -10.75
N LYS A 365 5.63 -10.83 -12.01
CA LYS A 365 5.68 -9.86 -13.12
C LYS A 365 4.30 -9.26 -13.45
N ASP A 366 3.23 -10.05 -13.34
CA ASP A 366 1.88 -9.58 -13.64
C ASP A 366 1.31 -8.73 -12.48
N CYS A 367 1.55 -9.13 -11.24
CA CYS A 367 1.25 -8.32 -10.06
C CYS A 367 1.98 -6.96 -10.10
N TRP A 368 3.27 -6.94 -10.46
CA TRP A 368 4.03 -5.70 -10.67
C TRP A 368 3.44 -4.85 -11.81
N TRP A 369 3.08 -5.47 -12.94
CA TRP A 369 2.47 -4.74 -14.06
C TRP A 369 1.14 -4.10 -13.66
N TRP A 370 0.26 -4.83 -12.95
CA TRP A 370 -1.02 -4.29 -12.47
C TRP A 370 -0.86 -3.23 -11.38
N PHE A 371 0.12 -3.37 -10.48
CA PHE A 371 0.46 -2.32 -9.52
C PHE A 371 0.94 -1.03 -10.21
N CYS A 372 1.80 -1.14 -11.23
CA CYS A 372 2.31 0.03 -11.96
C CYS A 372 1.24 0.70 -12.83
N ASN A 373 0.56 -0.08 -13.67
CA ASN A 373 -0.36 0.44 -14.69
C ASN A 373 -1.77 0.66 -14.11
N GLY A 374 -2.21 -0.16 -13.15
CA GLY A 374 -3.47 0.03 -12.44
C GLY A 374 -3.55 1.34 -11.66
N CYS A 375 -2.39 1.85 -11.20
CA CYS A 375 -2.22 3.20 -10.66
C CYS A 375 -2.76 4.26 -11.64
N TRP A 376 -2.21 4.28 -12.86
CA TRP A 376 -2.59 5.23 -13.91
C TRP A 376 -3.98 4.96 -14.52
N LEU A 377 -4.37 3.70 -14.68
CA LEU A 377 -5.68 3.35 -15.21
C LEU A 377 -6.79 3.84 -14.28
N THR A 378 -6.76 3.43 -13.00
CA THR A 378 -7.81 3.79 -12.05
C THR A 378 -7.68 5.23 -11.58
N GLY A 379 -6.46 5.67 -11.24
CA GLY A 379 -6.21 7.04 -10.78
C GLY A 379 -6.42 8.08 -11.88
N GLY A 380 -6.00 7.77 -13.10
CA GLY A 380 -6.28 8.60 -14.27
C GLY A 380 -7.77 8.68 -14.58
N ALA A 381 -8.51 7.57 -14.55
CA ALA A 381 -9.95 7.58 -14.79
C ALA A 381 -10.72 8.44 -13.76
N ILE A 382 -10.40 8.30 -12.47
CA ILE A 382 -10.98 9.14 -11.41
C ILE A 382 -10.61 10.62 -11.60
N SER A 383 -9.36 10.91 -11.95
CA SER A 383 -8.91 12.29 -12.23
C SER A 383 -9.65 12.92 -13.42
N ILE A 384 -9.81 12.17 -14.51
CA ILE A 384 -10.45 12.65 -15.75
C ILE A 384 -11.94 12.95 -15.50
N GLY A 385 -12.67 12.08 -14.79
CA GLY A 385 -14.08 12.31 -14.46
C GLY A 385 -14.28 13.53 -13.55
N LEU A 386 -13.43 13.69 -12.53
CA LEU A 386 -13.43 14.87 -11.65
C LEU A 386 -13.07 16.16 -12.40
N PHE A 387 -12.07 16.11 -13.29
CA PHE A 387 -11.66 17.26 -14.09
C PHE A 387 -12.75 17.68 -15.09
N ALA A 388 -13.40 16.72 -15.73
CA ALA A 388 -14.52 16.98 -16.65
C ALA A 388 -15.72 17.61 -15.92
N ASP A 389 -16.05 17.13 -14.71
CA ASP A 389 -17.10 17.74 -13.88
C ASP A 389 -16.73 19.18 -13.47
N TYR A 390 -15.49 19.39 -13.04
CA TYR A 390 -14.96 20.70 -12.68
C TYR A 390 -15.06 21.70 -13.84
N ILE A 391 -14.54 21.36 -15.02
CA ILE A 391 -14.54 22.28 -16.18
C ILE A 391 -15.96 22.64 -16.62
N VAL A 392 -16.89 21.69 -16.64
CA VAL A 392 -18.29 21.98 -17.00
C VAL A 392 -18.95 22.91 -15.99
N ARG A 393 -18.74 22.66 -14.69
CA ARG A 393 -19.30 23.51 -13.62
C ARG A 393 -18.67 24.90 -13.61
N TYR A 394 -17.38 25.02 -13.89
CA TYR A 394 -16.67 26.29 -14.01
C TYR A 394 -17.25 27.15 -15.15
N ILE A 395 -17.37 26.59 -16.37
CA ILE A 395 -17.96 27.28 -17.53
C ILE A 395 -19.44 27.65 -17.30
N GLN A 396 -20.18 26.81 -16.57
CA GLN A 396 -21.57 27.13 -16.18
C GLN A 396 -21.63 28.29 -15.17
N GLY A 397 -20.68 28.36 -14.23
CA GLY A 397 -20.54 29.46 -13.28
C GLY A 397 -20.30 30.80 -13.98
N GLU A 398 -19.30 30.86 -14.86
CA GLU A 398 -18.96 32.07 -15.62
C GLU A 398 -20.18 32.63 -16.39
N LYS A 399 -20.96 31.77 -17.06
CA LYS A 399 -22.18 32.18 -17.79
C LYS A 399 -23.27 32.73 -16.88
N VAL A 400 -23.44 32.19 -15.69
CA VAL A 400 -24.44 32.68 -14.72
C VAL A 400 -24.01 34.02 -14.13
N GLU A 401 -22.70 34.25 -13.98
CA GLU A 401 -22.15 35.52 -13.51
C GLU A 401 -22.24 36.61 -14.58
N GLU A 402 -21.88 36.29 -15.83
CA GLU A 402 -22.07 37.18 -16.99
C GLU A 402 -23.55 37.60 -17.16
N GLN A 403 -24.49 36.65 -17.03
CA GLN A 403 -25.93 36.95 -17.07
C GLN A 403 -26.40 37.86 -15.93
N LYS A 404 -25.80 37.76 -14.74
CA LYS A 404 -26.11 38.67 -13.61
C LYS A 404 -25.58 40.07 -13.87
N ILE A 405 -24.38 40.20 -14.44
CA ILE A 405 -23.77 41.49 -14.76
C ILE A 405 -24.57 42.20 -15.87
N VAL A 406 -25.03 41.47 -16.89
CA VAL A 406 -25.87 42.03 -17.98
C VAL A 406 -27.29 42.40 -17.53
N ALA A 407 -27.74 41.87 -16.39
CA ALA A 407 -29.06 42.16 -15.80
C ALA A 407 -29.06 43.30 -14.76
N GLN A 408 -27.91 43.94 -14.52
CA GLN A 408 -27.73 45.10 -13.62
C GLN A 408 -27.52 46.39 -14.43
#